data_AF-A0A4Y2PQ01-F1
#
_entry.id   AF-A0A4Y2PQ01-F1
#
_cell.length_a   1.000
_cell.length_b   1.000
_cell.length_c   1.000
_cell.angle_alpha   90.00
_cell.angle_beta   90.00
_cell.angle_gamma   90.00
#
_symmetry.space_group_name_H-M   'P 1'
#
loop_
_entity.id
_entity.type
_entity.pdbx_description
1 polymer ?
#
loop_
_entity_poly.entity_id
_entity_poly.type
_entity_poly.pdbx_seq_one_letter_code
_entity_poly.pdbx_strand_id
1 'polypeptide(L)'
;MYSRPIVKSLTFDGQTPLTVFKTQFDVVSSTNGWTGPVKASQLVASLRGSAAEVLQGIPFDKLTNLTTIEKALEARFVDSHITQFYRTELKTRRQKTGESLQVLAADVERLMSLAYAECPQDV
;
A
#
# COMPACT_ATOMS: atom_id res chain seq x y z
N MET A 1 -21.81 25.60 -18.72
CA MET A 1 -20.85 25.28 -17.64
C MET A 1 -20.65 23.78 -17.63
N TYR A 2 -19.46 23.28 -17.97
CA TYR A 2 -19.17 21.84 -17.85
C TYR A 2 -18.85 21.54 -16.38
N SER A 3 -19.69 20.74 -15.72
CA SER A 3 -19.39 20.22 -14.40
C SER A 3 -18.19 19.29 -14.50
N ARG A 4 -17.13 19.55 -13.73
CA ARG A 4 -15.96 18.67 -13.69
C ARG A 4 -16.41 17.33 -13.10
N PRO A 5 -16.21 16.19 -13.79
CA PRO A 5 -16.65 14.90 -13.26
C PRO A 5 -15.85 14.56 -11.99
N ILE A 6 -16.55 14.22 -10.91
CA ILE A 6 -15.93 13.76 -9.66
C ILE A 6 -15.44 12.34 -9.91
N VAL A 7 -14.13 12.12 -9.75
CA VAL A 7 -13.55 10.77 -9.80
C VAL A 7 -13.96 10.04 -8.53
N LYS A 8 -14.48 8.81 -8.68
CA LYS A 8 -14.93 7.97 -7.55
C LYS A 8 -13.78 7.72 -6.57
N SER A 9 -14.10 7.65 -5.27
CA SER A 9 -13.11 7.30 -4.26
C SER A 9 -12.61 5.88 -4.50
N LEU A 10 -11.32 5.67 -4.22
CA LEU A 10 -10.69 4.37 -4.30
C LEU A 10 -11.06 3.53 -3.08
N THR A 11 -10.78 2.24 -3.15
CA THR A 11 -10.90 1.33 -2.00
C THR A 11 -9.53 0.73 -1.70
N PHE A 12 -9.20 0.61 -0.43
CA PHE A 12 -7.97 -0.01 0.04
C PHE A 12 -8.29 -1.05 1.11
N ASP A 13 -7.96 -2.31 0.84
CA ASP A 13 -8.17 -3.45 1.73
C ASP A 13 -6.86 -4.01 2.34
N GLY A 14 -5.72 -3.45 1.92
CA GLY A 14 -4.39 -3.90 2.33
C GLY A 14 -3.72 -4.90 1.38
N GLN A 15 -4.37 -5.31 0.27
CA GLN A 15 -3.79 -6.26 -0.70
C GLN A 15 -2.85 -5.59 -1.70
N THR A 16 -3.16 -4.35 -2.10
CA THR A 16 -2.27 -3.55 -2.96
C THR A 16 -1.15 -2.94 -2.11
N PRO A 17 0.08 -2.77 -2.63
CA PRO A 17 1.12 -2.04 -1.91
C PRO A 17 0.64 -0.64 -1.51
N LEU A 18 0.87 -0.23 -0.25
CA LEU A 18 0.42 1.06 0.26
C LEU A 18 0.94 2.24 -0.58
N THR A 19 2.18 2.13 -1.09
CA THR A 19 2.80 3.14 -1.96
C THR A 19 2.04 3.37 -3.27
N VAL A 20 1.53 2.29 -3.88
CA VAL A 20 0.70 2.36 -5.09
C VAL A 20 -0.63 3.01 -4.76
N PHE A 21 -1.26 2.61 -3.65
CA PHE A 21 -2.52 3.21 -3.22
C PHE A 21 -2.36 4.72 -2.93
N LYS A 22 -1.31 5.14 -2.20
CA LYS A 22 -1.05 6.57 -1.91
C LYS A 22 -0.89 7.38 -3.20
N THR A 23 -0.13 6.87 -4.17
CA THR A 23 0.04 7.51 -5.49
C THR A 23 -1.31 7.69 -6.21
N GLN A 24 -2.12 6.64 -6.27
CA GLN A 24 -3.45 6.71 -6.91
C GLN A 24 -4.39 7.68 -6.17
N PHE A 25 -4.36 7.64 -4.84
CA PHE A 25 -5.16 8.51 -3.98
C PHE A 25 -4.78 9.98 -4.19
N ASP A 26 -3.48 10.29 -4.30
CA ASP A 26 -3.01 11.65 -4.56
C ASP A 26 -3.46 12.20 -5.91
N VAL A 27 -3.43 11.38 -6.97
CA VAL A 27 -3.96 11.74 -8.29
C VAL A 27 -5.46 12.05 -8.23
N VAL A 28 -6.24 11.19 -7.59
CA VAL A 28 -7.70 11.38 -7.43
C VAL A 28 -8.00 12.63 -6.60
N SER A 29 -7.28 12.81 -5.49
CA SER A 29 -7.46 13.96 -4.61
C SER A 29 -7.17 15.30 -5.30
N SER A 30 -6.12 15.33 -6.13
CA SER A 30 -5.73 16.53 -6.91
C SER A 30 -6.75 16.83 -8.00
N THR A 31 -7.25 15.79 -8.68
CA THR A 31 -8.29 15.92 -9.72
C THR A 31 -9.59 16.46 -9.14
N ASN A 32 -9.97 15.97 -7.96
CA ASN A 32 -11.19 16.38 -7.25
C ASN A 32 -11.03 17.66 -6.41
N GLY A 33 -9.82 18.22 -6.30
CA GLY A 33 -9.57 19.44 -5.51
C GLY A 33 -9.78 19.25 -4.01
N TRP A 34 -9.53 18.06 -3.47
CA TRP A 34 -9.73 17.79 -2.04
C TRP A 34 -8.69 18.55 -1.19
N THR A 35 -9.17 19.28 -0.18
CA THR A 35 -8.36 19.94 0.85
C THR A 35 -7.98 18.95 1.95
N GLY A 36 -7.02 19.28 2.82
CA GLY A 36 -6.53 18.39 3.88
C GLY A 36 -7.63 17.66 4.69
N PRO A 37 -8.61 18.36 5.28
CA PRO A 37 -9.69 17.73 6.03
C PRO A 37 -10.58 16.81 5.17
N VAL A 38 -10.83 17.20 3.91
CA VAL A 38 -11.61 16.40 2.95
C VAL A 38 -10.80 15.17 2.53
N LYS A 39 -9.50 15.31 2.27
CA LYS A 39 -8.59 14.19 1.99
C LYS A 39 -8.57 13.20 3.14
N ALA A 40 -8.47 13.66 4.38
CA ALA A 40 -8.51 12.77 5.55
C ALA A 40 -9.82 11.98 5.62
N SER A 41 -10.96 12.67 5.47
CA SER A 41 -12.27 12.03 5.47
C SER A 41 -12.43 11.01 4.33
N GLN A 42 -11.94 11.35 3.14
CA GLN A 42 -11.96 10.45 1.99
C GLN A 42 -11.01 9.27 2.14
N LEU A 43 -9.85 9.46 2.78
CA LEU A 43 -8.91 8.39 3.09
C LEU A 43 -9.58 7.38 4.03
N VAL A 44 -10.19 7.84 5.13
CA VAL A 44 -10.97 7.00 6.05
C VAL A 44 -12.08 6.26 5.30
N ALA A 45 -12.85 6.96 4.46
CA ALA A 45 -13.94 6.37 3.68
C ALA A 45 -13.46 5.35 2.62
N SER A 46 -12.18 5.38 2.23
CA SER A 46 -11.58 4.45 1.27
C SER A 46 -11.12 3.14 1.93
N LEU A 47 -10.92 3.10 3.26
CA LEU A 47 -10.40 1.92 3.95
C LEU A 47 -11.46 0.84 4.10
N ARG A 48 -11.10 -0.41 3.80
CA ARG A 48 -11.92 -1.62 3.92
C ARG A 48 -11.10 -2.74 4.56
N GLY A 49 -11.78 -3.77 5.06
CA GLY A 49 -11.12 -4.98 5.59
C GLY A 49 -10.00 -4.68 6.60
N SER A 50 -8.85 -5.37 6.43
CA SER A 50 -7.66 -5.22 7.29
C SER A 50 -7.14 -3.78 7.36
N ALA A 51 -7.30 -3.00 6.29
CA ALA A 51 -6.89 -1.60 6.30
C ALA A 51 -7.81 -0.72 7.15
N ALA A 52 -9.10 -1.03 7.27
CA ALA A 52 -10.02 -0.29 8.13
C ALA A 52 -9.74 -0.52 9.63
N GLU A 53 -9.12 -1.65 9.99
CA GLU A 53 -8.77 -1.95 11.39
C GLU A 53 -7.76 -0.97 11.99
N VAL A 54 -6.95 -0.27 11.17
CA VAL A 54 -6.03 0.78 11.67
C VAL A 54 -6.77 1.90 12.37
N LEU A 55 -8.05 2.09 12.06
CA LEU A 55 -8.88 3.16 12.63
C LEU A 55 -9.25 2.89 14.10
N GLN A 56 -9.25 1.64 14.55
CA GLN A 56 -9.64 1.28 15.92
C GLN A 56 -8.69 1.88 16.98
N GLY A 57 -7.43 2.12 16.62
CA GLY A 57 -6.43 2.72 17.50
C GLY A 57 -6.36 4.25 17.46
N ILE A 58 -7.15 4.90 16.59
CA ILE A 58 -7.07 6.34 16.36
C ILE A 58 -8.31 7.02 16.99
N PRO A 59 -8.12 7.96 17.93
CA PRO A 59 -9.20 8.80 18.45
C PRO A 59 -9.95 9.54 17.33
N PHE A 60 -11.27 9.65 17.45
CA PHE A 60 -12.12 10.23 16.40
C PHE A 60 -11.74 11.68 16.03
N ASP A 61 -11.36 12.49 17.01
CA ASP A 61 -10.89 13.87 16.82
C ASP A 61 -9.64 13.94 15.94
N LYS A 62 -8.85 12.86 15.88
CA LYS A 62 -7.65 12.74 15.06
C LYS A 62 -7.89 12.11 13.68
N LEU A 63 -9.09 11.59 13.39
CA LEU A 63 -9.46 11.07 12.06
C LEU A 63 -9.65 12.18 11.01
N THR A 64 -9.58 13.44 11.42
CA THR A 64 -9.53 14.59 10.50
C THR A 64 -8.10 14.96 10.11
N ASN A 65 -7.10 14.37 10.78
CA ASN A 65 -5.69 14.60 10.53
C ASN A 65 -5.14 13.53 9.58
N LEU A 66 -4.89 13.94 8.33
CA LEU A 66 -4.38 13.06 7.27
C LEU A 66 -3.08 12.34 7.70
N THR A 67 -2.13 13.08 8.28
CA THR A 67 -0.83 12.54 8.69
C THR A 67 -0.96 11.47 9.76
N THR A 68 -1.94 11.58 10.68
CA THR A 68 -2.17 10.54 11.69
C THR A 68 -2.61 9.22 11.05
N ILE A 69 -3.52 9.29 10.09
CA ILE A 69 -4.03 8.10 9.39
C ILE A 69 -2.95 7.49 8.50
N GLU A 70 -2.19 8.31 7.78
CA GLU A 70 -1.07 7.85 6.95
C GLU A 70 -0.03 7.11 7.77
N LYS A 71 0.40 7.66 8.90
CA LYS A 71 1.37 6.99 9.78
C LYS A 71 0.86 5.65 10.31
N ALA A 72 -0.43 5.55 10.63
CA ALA A 72 -1.02 4.29 11.09
C ALA A 72 -1.07 3.23 9.97
N LEU A 73 -1.38 3.67 8.74
CA LEU A 73 -1.30 2.81 7.55
C LEU A 73 0.13 2.38 7.26
N GLU A 74 1.10 3.28 7.37
CA GLU A 74 2.51 2.99 7.16
C GLU A 74 3.03 1.99 8.20
N ALA A 75 2.76 2.21 9.49
CA ALA A 75 3.14 1.28 10.55
C ALA A 75 2.59 -0.14 10.34
N ARG A 76 1.41 -0.27 9.73
CA ARG A 76 0.80 -1.57 9.45
C ARG A 76 1.30 -2.19 8.14
N PHE A 77 1.41 -1.41 7.07
CA PHE A 77 1.58 -1.93 5.71
C PHE A 77 2.93 -1.63 5.05
N VAL A 78 3.73 -0.69 5.55
CA VAL A 78 5.05 -0.38 4.97
C VAL A 78 6.10 -1.42 5.37
N ASP A 79 6.04 -1.99 6.57
CA ASP A 79 7.08 -2.94 7.03
C ASP A 79 6.66 -4.41 7.12
N SER A 80 5.41 -4.71 7.52
CA SER A 80 5.08 -6.08 7.92
C SER A 80 4.55 -6.95 6.78
N HIS A 81 3.64 -6.44 5.95
CA HIS A 81 2.92 -7.27 5.00
C HIS A 81 3.64 -7.47 3.67
N ILE A 82 4.32 -6.45 3.15
CA ILE A 82 5.01 -6.52 1.85
C ILE A 82 6.23 -7.44 1.96
N THR A 83 7.06 -7.23 2.99
CA THR A 83 8.21 -8.07 3.32
C THR A 83 7.80 -9.51 3.59
N GLN A 84 6.76 -9.74 4.39
CA GLN A 84 6.26 -11.10 4.69
C GLN A 84 5.60 -11.78 3.48
N PHE A 85 4.90 -11.02 2.63
CA PHE A 85 4.36 -11.50 1.35
C PHE A 85 5.49 -11.98 0.44
N TYR A 86 6.52 -11.16 0.21
CA TYR A 86 7.65 -11.57 -0.63
C TYR A 86 8.47 -12.70 -0.01
N ARG A 87 8.61 -12.76 1.33
CA ARG A 87 9.19 -13.93 2.02
C ARG A 87 8.39 -15.20 1.77
N THR A 88 7.06 -15.09 1.70
CA THR A 88 6.17 -16.23 1.44
C THR A 88 6.19 -16.64 -0.03
N GLU A 89 6.15 -15.68 -0.97
CA GLU A 89 6.35 -15.96 -2.40
C GLU A 89 7.72 -16.62 -2.63
N LEU A 90 8.79 -16.08 -2.05
CA LEU A 90 10.13 -16.65 -2.14
C LEU A 90 10.19 -18.08 -1.62
N LYS A 91 9.56 -18.38 -0.47
CA LYS A 91 9.49 -19.74 0.10
C LYS A 91 8.75 -20.73 -0.80
N THR A 92 7.74 -20.28 -1.52
CA THR A 92 6.89 -21.13 -2.36
C THR A 92 7.35 -21.16 -3.82
N ARG A 93 8.32 -20.32 -4.19
CA ARG A 93 8.84 -20.21 -5.54
C ARG A 93 9.56 -21.49 -5.94
N ARG A 94 9.07 -22.13 -7.00
CA ARG A 94 9.69 -23.30 -7.65
C ARG A 94 9.69 -23.10 -9.15
N GLN A 95 10.68 -23.66 -9.85
CA GLN A 95 10.74 -23.61 -11.32
C GLN A 95 9.45 -24.17 -11.92
N LYS A 96 8.84 -23.43 -12.84
CA LYS A 96 7.66 -23.90 -13.59
C LYS A 96 8.09 -24.77 -14.77
N THR A 97 7.21 -25.65 -15.24
CA THR A 97 7.46 -26.45 -16.45
C THR A 97 7.65 -25.53 -17.65
N GLY A 98 8.78 -25.63 -18.35
CA GLY A 98 9.12 -24.78 -19.49
C GLY A 98 9.72 -23.41 -19.13
N GLU A 99 9.89 -23.11 -17.84
CA GLU A 99 10.60 -21.91 -17.40
C GLU A 99 12.12 -22.11 -17.45
N SER A 100 12.86 -21.17 -18.04
CA SER A 100 14.33 -21.22 -18.05
C SER A 100 14.90 -20.89 -16.68
N LEU A 101 16.10 -21.41 -16.40
CA LEU A 101 16.80 -21.14 -15.14
C LEU A 101 17.11 -19.65 -14.95
N GLN A 102 17.36 -18.90 -16.03
CA GLN A 102 17.61 -17.47 -15.94
C GLN A 102 16.37 -16.69 -15.46
N VAL A 103 15.18 -17.07 -15.94
CA VAL A 103 13.91 -16.44 -15.53
C VAL A 103 13.60 -16.75 -14.07
N LEU A 104 13.83 -17.99 -13.64
CA LEU A 104 13.72 -18.36 -12.23
C LEU A 104 14.70 -17.54 -11.36
N ALA A 105 15.97 -17.46 -11.76
CA ALA A 105 17.01 -16.77 -10.99
C ALA A 105 16.69 -15.28 -10.83
N ALA A 106 16.30 -14.59 -11.92
CA ALA A 106 15.95 -13.17 -11.88
C ALA A 106 14.74 -12.91 -10.97
N ASP A 107 13.74 -13.80 -10.97
CA ASP A 107 12.56 -13.65 -10.12
C ASP A 107 12.88 -13.95 -8.64
N VAL A 108 13.74 -14.93 -8.36
CA VAL A 108 14.23 -15.22 -7.00
C VAL A 108 15.05 -14.04 -6.46
N GLU A 109 15.93 -13.46 -7.27
CA GLU A 109 16.74 -12.30 -6.89
C GLU A 109 15.87 -11.07 -6.61
N ARG A 110 14.89 -10.81 -7.48
CA ARG A 110 13.88 -9.76 -7.25
C ARG A 110 13.12 -9.98 -5.94
N LEU A 111 12.63 -11.20 -5.70
CA LEU A 111 11.91 -11.54 -4.48
C LEU A 111 12.78 -11.41 -3.23
N MET A 112 14.07 -11.78 -3.29
CA MET A 112 15.01 -11.58 -2.18
C MET A 112 15.19 -10.11 -1.84
N SER A 113 15.46 -9.26 -2.83
CA SER A 113 15.64 -7.81 -2.62
C SER A 113 14.40 -7.15 -2.00
N LEU A 114 13.21 -7.63 -2.36
CA LEU A 114 11.95 -7.12 -1.81
C LEU A 114 11.59 -7.74 -0.44
N ALA A 115 12.03 -8.97 -0.15
CA ALA A 115 11.79 -9.69 1.10
C ALA A 115 12.78 -9.31 2.23
N TYR A 116 13.91 -8.70 1.87
CA TYR A 116 15.01 -8.35 2.78
C TYR A 116 15.62 -6.98 2.46
N ALA A 117 14.79 -5.99 2.16
CA ALA A 117 15.22 -4.63 1.82
C ALA A 117 16.01 -3.91 2.95
N GLU A 118 15.84 -4.34 4.20
CA GLU A 118 16.53 -3.75 5.37
C GLU A 118 17.81 -4.49 5.80
N CYS A 119 18.24 -5.53 5.09
CA CYS A 119 19.49 -6.18 5.44
C CYS A 119 20.65 -5.26 5.03
N PRO A 120 21.49 -4.76 5.97
CA PRO A 120 22.70 -4.06 5.57
C PRO A 120 23.54 -5.00 4.71
N GLN A 121 23.97 -4.53 3.54
CA GLN A 121 24.98 -5.20 2.73
C GLN A 121 26.34 -5.01 3.41
N ASP A 122 26.54 -5.65 4.56
CA ASP A 122 27.87 -5.85 5.12
C ASP A 122 28.40 -7.20 4.62
N VAL A 123 29.31 -7.13 3.65
CA VAL A 123 30.37 -8.11 3.37
C VAL A 123 31.65 -7.35 3.09
#